data_AF-A0A1B6G1N8-F1
#
_entry.id   AF-A0A1B6G1N8-F1
#
_cell.length_a   1.000
_cell.length_b   1.000
_cell.length_c   1.000
_cell.angle_alpha   90.00
_cell.angle_beta   90.00
_cell.angle_gamma   90.00
#
_symmetry.space_group_name_H-M   'P 1'
#
loop_
_entity.id
_entity.type
_entity.pdbx_description
1 polymer ?
#
loop_
_entity_poly.entity_id
_entity_poly.type
_entity_poly.pdbx_seq_one_letter_code
_entity_poly.pdbx_strand_id
1 'polypeptide(L)'
;LTSVKVPDSSDLIEDVVLGYDTLTEMFSPDNPYFGSTVGRVANRIGGGEFVVDGVKYRVSRNIGNDTLHGGFRAFDKKLWSSRMEGRRVVMEYTSEDGEEGFPGQVSVTVAYSLLEDNTLVIEYKATSSKRTPINLTNHAYFNLAGHGAGAAALYNHTVTITADY
;
A
#
# COMPACT_ATOMS: atom_id res chain seq x y z
N LEU A 1 4.31 -5.36 3.51
CA LEU A 1 4.30 -6.81 3.24
C LEU A 1 5.61 -7.16 2.56
N THR A 2 6.52 -7.86 3.24
CA THR A 2 7.89 -8.08 2.74
C THR A 2 8.12 -9.48 2.18
N SER A 3 7.33 -10.47 2.58
CA SER A 3 7.45 -11.87 2.16
C SER A 3 6.11 -12.58 2.30
N VAL A 4 5.74 -13.43 1.33
CA VAL A 4 4.57 -14.30 1.36
C VAL A 4 5.01 -15.65 0.80
N LYS A 5 5.14 -16.64 1.67
CA LYS A 5 5.65 -17.96 1.30
C LYS A 5 4.53 -18.96 1.13
N VAL A 6 4.44 -19.58 -0.03
CA VAL A 6 3.35 -20.49 -0.41
C VAL A 6 3.95 -21.78 -0.98
N PRO A 7 3.46 -22.97 -0.59
CA PRO A 7 3.86 -24.22 -1.22
C PRO A 7 3.25 -24.35 -2.62
N ASP A 8 4.02 -24.91 -3.56
CA ASP A 8 3.53 -25.34 -4.87
C ASP A 8 2.89 -26.74 -4.81
N SER A 9 2.52 -27.30 -5.97
CA SER A 9 1.92 -28.64 -6.07
C SER A 9 2.88 -29.79 -5.70
N SER A 10 4.18 -29.52 -5.55
CA SER A 10 5.22 -30.46 -5.14
C SER A 10 5.68 -30.21 -3.69
N ASP A 11 4.93 -29.40 -2.93
CA ASP A 11 5.25 -28.93 -1.58
C ASP A 11 6.54 -28.09 -1.47
N LEU A 12 7.04 -27.56 -2.60
CA LEU A 12 8.16 -26.60 -2.59
C LEU A 12 7.64 -25.22 -2.19
N ILE A 13 8.21 -24.67 -1.12
CA ILE A 13 7.82 -23.35 -0.61
C ILE A 13 8.66 -22.26 -1.27
N GLU A 14 7.98 -21.32 -1.94
CA GLU A 14 8.61 -20.15 -2.54
C GLU A 14 7.98 -18.85 -2.05
N ASP A 15 8.76 -17.77 -2.05
CA ASP A 15 8.24 -16.42 -1.79
C ASP A 15 7.65 -15.85 -3.08
N VAL A 16 6.37 -15.47 -3.04
CA VAL A 16 5.62 -15.05 -4.22
C VAL A 16 5.42 -13.54 -4.30
N VAL A 17 6.01 -12.75 -3.40
CA VAL A 17 5.98 -11.28 -3.49
C VAL A 17 7.36 -10.70 -3.74
N LEU A 18 7.41 -9.62 -4.53
CA LEU A 18 8.63 -8.85 -4.74
C LEU A 18 8.85 -7.92 -3.54
N GLY A 19 10.13 -7.70 -3.23
CA GLY A 19 10.55 -6.86 -2.12
C GLY A 19 12.07 -6.69 -2.09
N TYR A 20 12.58 -6.24 -0.96
CA TYR A 20 14.00 -6.06 -0.69
C TYR A 20 14.38 -6.75 0.62
N ASP A 21 15.65 -7.11 0.75
CA ASP A 21 16.17 -7.75 1.95
C ASP A 21 16.53 -6.73 3.05
N THR A 22 16.76 -5.47 2.69
CA THR A 22 17.21 -4.43 3.63
C THR A 22 16.27 -3.23 3.70
N LEU A 23 16.20 -2.61 4.89
CA LEU A 23 15.47 -1.35 5.08
C LEU A 23 16.01 -0.23 4.20
N THR A 24 17.32 -0.17 3.97
CA THR A 24 17.96 0.85 3.12
C THR A 24 17.38 0.81 1.71
N GLU A 25 17.23 -0.38 1.14
CA GLU A 25 16.63 -0.55 -0.19
C GLU A 25 15.12 -0.26 -0.16
N MET A 26 14.40 -0.68 0.89
CA MET A 26 12.98 -0.38 1.05
C MET A 26 12.68 1.13 1.11
N PHE A 27 13.57 1.93 1.71
CA PHE A 27 13.43 3.39 1.76
C PHE A 27 14.15 4.11 0.60
N SER A 28 14.73 3.37 -0.34
CA SER A 28 15.36 3.95 -1.53
C SER A 28 14.33 4.72 -2.37
N PRO A 29 14.71 5.86 -2.99
CA PRO A 29 13.87 6.51 -3.99
C PRO A 29 13.52 5.62 -5.18
N ASP A 30 14.28 4.55 -5.42
CA ASP A 30 14.04 3.59 -6.50
C ASP A 30 12.94 2.56 -6.18
N ASN A 31 12.47 2.48 -4.94
CA ASN A 31 11.42 1.54 -4.55
C ASN A 31 10.07 1.94 -5.20
N PRO A 32 9.50 1.12 -6.10
CA PRO A 32 8.20 1.37 -6.72
C PRO A 32 7.05 0.95 -5.80
N TYR A 33 7.13 1.25 -4.51
CA TYR A 33 6.14 0.93 -3.49
C TYR A 33 5.99 -0.58 -3.16
N PHE A 34 7.01 -1.42 -3.38
CA PHE A 34 6.92 -2.87 -3.15
C PHE A 34 6.34 -3.24 -1.78
N GLY A 35 5.15 -3.84 -1.80
CA GLY A 35 4.48 -4.38 -0.60
C GLY A 35 4.00 -3.32 0.39
N SER A 36 4.10 -2.04 0.06
CA SER A 36 3.81 -0.93 0.97
C SER A 36 2.32 -0.71 1.20
N THR A 37 1.97 -0.17 2.37
CA THR A 37 0.68 0.48 2.59
C THR A 37 0.70 1.85 1.91
N VAL A 38 -0.24 2.10 1.01
CA VAL A 38 -0.31 3.33 0.22
C VAL A 38 -1.50 4.19 0.67
N GLY A 39 -1.27 5.49 0.78
CA GLY A 39 -2.25 6.51 1.16
C GLY A 39 -1.56 7.87 1.35
N ARG A 40 -2.25 8.99 1.59
CA ARG A 40 -3.67 9.13 1.97
C ARG A 40 -4.66 8.82 0.83
N VAL A 41 -4.26 9.04 -0.42
CA VAL A 41 -5.01 8.66 -1.63
C VAL A 41 -4.10 7.85 -2.55
N ALA A 42 -4.43 6.58 -2.75
CA ALA A 42 -3.79 5.71 -3.71
C ALA A 42 -4.08 6.14 -5.15
N ASN A 43 -3.14 5.83 -6.05
CA ASN A 43 -3.15 6.24 -7.45
C ASN A 43 -3.09 7.77 -7.61
N ARG A 44 -3.65 8.31 -8.70
CA ARG A 44 -3.43 9.69 -9.14
C ARG A 44 -4.52 10.65 -8.70
N ILE A 45 -4.12 11.87 -8.35
CA ILE A 45 -4.99 13.05 -8.31
C ILE A 45 -4.55 13.98 -9.43
N GLY A 46 -5.41 14.13 -10.43
CA GLY A 46 -5.15 14.93 -11.63
C GLY A 46 -4.85 16.39 -11.28
N GLY A 47 -3.75 16.91 -11.79
CA GLY A 47 -3.28 18.27 -11.50
C GLY A 47 -2.86 18.50 -10.04
N GLY A 48 -2.85 17.46 -9.19
CA GLY A 48 -2.58 17.61 -7.75
C GLY A 48 -3.52 18.61 -7.07
N GLU A 49 -4.76 18.70 -7.54
CA GLU A 49 -5.79 19.58 -6.96
C GLU A 49 -7.11 18.82 -6.81
N PHE A 50 -7.84 19.11 -5.75
CA PHE A 50 -9.23 18.66 -5.60
C PHE A 50 -10.03 19.70 -4.79
N VAL A 51 -11.35 19.55 -4.77
CA VAL A 51 -12.27 20.44 -4.05
C VAL A 51 -13.04 19.64 -3.01
N VAL A 52 -13.07 20.14 -1.77
CA VAL A 52 -13.93 19.64 -0.69
C VAL A 52 -14.66 20.83 -0.10
N ASP A 53 -15.99 20.73 0.00
CA ASP A 53 -16.85 21.79 0.54
C ASP A 53 -16.62 23.17 -0.10
N GLY A 54 -16.35 23.20 -1.41
CA GLY A 54 -16.08 24.43 -2.16
C GLY A 54 -14.67 25.01 -1.96
N VAL A 55 -13.86 24.43 -1.08
CA VAL A 55 -12.46 24.84 -0.88
C VAL A 55 -11.54 24.02 -1.79
N LYS A 56 -10.71 24.72 -2.56
CA LYS A 56 -9.69 24.10 -3.40
C LYS A 56 -8.45 23.78 -2.57
N TYR A 57 -8.03 22.51 -2.59
CA TYR A 57 -6.79 22.04 -1.99
C TYR A 57 -5.76 21.73 -3.07
N ARG A 58 -4.50 22.06 -2.79
CA ARG A 58 -3.35 21.68 -3.60
C ARG A 58 -2.52 20.67 -2.83
N VAL A 59 -2.31 19.51 -3.42
CA VAL A 59 -1.50 18.42 -2.86
C VAL A 59 -0.20 18.28 -3.63
N SER A 60 0.76 17.59 -3.02
CA SER A 60 2.09 17.38 -3.59
C SER A 60 2.05 16.80 -5.00
N ARG A 61 2.73 17.43 -5.96
CA ARG A 61 2.85 16.94 -7.33
C ARG A 61 4.15 16.16 -7.51
N ASN A 62 4.14 14.90 -7.15
CA ASN A 62 5.30 14.02 -7.21
C ASN A 62 5.44 13.25 -8.53
N ILE A 63 4.48 13.36 -9.46
CA ILE A 63 4.63 12.83 -10.82
C ILE A 63 4.08 13.80 -11.86
N GLY A 64 4.98 14.49 -12.58
CA GLY A 64 4.58 15.53 -13.53
C GLY A 64 3.71 16.60 -12.86
N ASN A 65 2.48 16.78 -13.35
CA ASN A 65 1.51 17.70 -12.76
C ASN A 65 0.56 17.06 -11.74
N ASP A 66 0.63 15.74 -11.55
CA ASP A 66 -0.30 14.98 -10.73
C ASP A 66 0.33 14.62 -9.37
N THR A 67 -0.53 14.32 -8.41
CA THR A 67 -0.14 13.57 -7.20
C THR A 67 -0.28 12.10 -7.48
N LEU A 68 0.68 11.29 -7.04
CA LEU A 68 0.62 9.82 -7.08
C LEU A 68 0.88 9.26 -5.69
N HIS A 69 0.04 8.30 -5.29
CA HIS A 69 0.21 7.50 -4.07
C HIS A 69 0.38 8.35 -2.80
N GLY A 70 -0.31 9.49 -2.74
CA GLY A 70 -0.33 10.36 -1.57
C GLY A 70 0.80 11.38 -1.48
N GLY A 71 1.77 11.41 -2.41
CA GLY A 71 2.79 12.46 -2.48
C GLY A 71 4.23 11.98 -2.27
N PHE A 72 5.13 12.88 -1.87
CA PHE A 72 6.57 12.61 -1.81
C PHE A 72 6.95 11.67 -0.66
N ARG A 73 6.48 11.99 0.55
CA ARG A 73 6.68 11.23 1.77
C ARG A 73 5.32 10.82 2.31
N ALA A 74 4.66 9.97 1.55
CA ALA A 74 3.34 9.43 1.86
C ALA A 74 3.44 8.19 2.78
N PHE A 75 2.33 7.49 2.98
CA PHE A 75 2.20 6.42 3.99
C PHE A 75 3.18 5.26 3.84
N ASP A 76 3.65 5.02 2.61
CA ASP A 76 4.67 4.01 2.27
C ASP A 76 6.04 4.34 2.86
N LYS A 77 6.32 5.62 3.15
CA LYS A 77 7.62 6.11 3.67
C LYS A 77 7.55 6.58 5.11
N LYS A 78 6.45 6.30 5.82
CA LYS A 78 6.30 6.63 7.24
C LYS A 78 6.67 5.44 8.11
N LEU A 79 7.16 5.76 9.32
CA LEU A 79 7.31 4.77 10.37
C LEU A 79 5.98 4.67 11.12
N TRP A 80 5.39 3.48 11.10
CA TRP A 80 4.13 3.18 11.79
C TRP A 80 4.43 2.63 13.19
N SER A 81 3.64 3.02 14.19
CA SER A 81 3.64 2.28 15.45
C SER A 81 2.97 0.93 15.21
N SER A 82 3.36 -0.10 15.96
CA SER A 82 2.77 -1.43 15.80
C SER A 82 2.63 -2.17 17.13
N ARG A 83 1.66 -3.08 17.17
CA ARG A 83 1.43 -4.02 18.27
C ARG A 83 0.87 -5.33 17.75
N MET A 84 1.00 -6.37 18.58
CA MET A 84 0.39 -7.68 18.32
C MET A 84 -0.97 -7.79 19.02
N GLU A 85 -1.94 -8.39 18.34
CA GLU A 85 -3.25 -8.76 18.86
C GLU A 85 -3.52 -10.23 18.49
N GLY A 86 -3.02 -11.17 19.30
CA GLY A 86 -3.07 -12.60 18.96
C GLY A 86 -2.25 -12.92 17.70
N ARG A 87 -2.90 -13.48 16.66
CA ARG A 87 -2.30 -13.78 15.33
C ARG A 87 -2.33 -12.62 14.34
N ARG A 88 -2.64 -11.40 14.82
CA ARG A 88 -2.77 -10.18 14.02
C ARG A 88 -1.70 -9.18 14.44
N VAL A 89 -1.11 -8.49 13.47
CA VAL A 89 -0.33 -7.27 13.72
C VAL A 89 -1.19 -6.07 13.37
N VAL A 90 -1.26 -5.10 14.27
CA VAL A 90 -1.98 -3.83 14.08
C VAL A 90 -0.95 -2.72 14.02
N MET A 91 -1.00 -1.94 12.94
CA MET A 91 -0.13 -0.81 12.69
C MET A 91 -0.94 0.48 12.67
N GLU A 92 -0.41 1.54 13.26
CA GLU A 92 -1.08 2.84 13.36
C GLU A 92 -0.16 3.99 12.94
N TYR A 93 -0.76 4.98 12.30
CA TYR A 93 -0.11 6.23 11.95
C TYR A 93 -1.10 7.38 12.00
N THR A 94 -0.68 8.52 12.54
CA THR A 94 -1.43 9.77 12.50
C THR A 94 -0.82 10.68 11.46
N SER A 95 -1.59 10.94 10.41
CA SER A 95 -1.25 11.88 9.35
C SER A 95 -1.82 13.24 9.73
N GLU A 96 -0.97 14.23 10.01
CA GLU A 96 -1.40 15.54 10.49
C GLU A 96 -2.21 16.34 9.46
N ASP A 97 -2.93 17.36 9.93
CA ASP A 97 -3.60 18.32 9.04
C ASP A 97 -2.57 19.01 8.14
N GLY A 98 -2.82 19.00 6.83
CA GLY A 98 -1.91 19.56 5.83
C GLY A 98 -0.78 18.63 5.39
N GLU A 99 -0.68 17.40 5.92
CA GLU A 99 0.34 16.45 5.45
C GLU A 99 0.18 16.17 3.95
N GLU A 100 1.24 16.36 3.17
CA GLU A 100 1.25 16.31 1.69
C GLU A 100 0.19 17.22 1.02
N GLY A 101 -0.32 18.22 1.75
CA GLY A 101 -1.34 19.17 1.32
C GLY A 101 -2.79 18.72 1.58
N PHE A 102 -3.03 17.55 2.16
CA PHE A 102 -4.38 17.06 2.44
C PHE A 102 -4.97 17.69 3.71
N PRO A 103 -6.25 18.10 3.72
CA PRO A 103 -6.89 18.66 4.90
C PRO A 103 -7.25 17.59 5.92
N GLY A 104 -7.31 18.00 7.19
CA GLY A 104 -7.70 17.17 8.31
C GLY A 104 -6.57 16.29 8.80
N GLN A 105 -6.45 16.17 10.11
CA GLN A 105 -5.69 15.07 10.70
C GLN A 105 -6.45 13.77 10.38
N VAL A 106 -5.71 12.70 10.09
CA VAL A 106 -6.25 11.36 9.85
C VAL A 106 -5.48 10.37 10.71
N SER A 107 -6.18 9.70 11.62
CA SER A 107 -5.67 8.52 12.30
C SER A 107 -6.00 7.30 11.45
N VAL A 108 -4.97 6.54 11.08
CA VAL A 108 -5.10 5.35 10.23
C VAL A 108 -4.61 4.14 10.98
N THR A 109 -5.37 3.06 10.90
CA THR A 109 -5.01 1.73 11.39
C THR A 109 -5.01 0.77 10.21
N VAL A 110 -3.93 0.01 10.05
CA VAL A 110 -3.86 -1.12 9.12
C VAL A 110 -3.52 -2.37 9.90
N ALA A 111 -4.31 -3.42 9.72
CA ALA A 111 -4.06 -4.68 10.39
C ALA A 111 -3.91 -5.83 9.40
N TYR A 112 -2.93 -6.68 9.67
CA TYR A 112 -2.65 -7.89 8.90
C TYR A 112 -2.94 -9.10 9.78
N SER A 113 -3.77 -10.01 9.29
CA SER A 113 -4.10 -11.27 9.95
C SER A 113 -3.88 -12.42 8.98
N LEU A 114 -3.24 -13.49 9.45
CA LEU A 114 -3.26 -14.78 8.74
C LEU A 114 -4.29 -15.66 9.42
N LEU A 115 -5.26 -16.18 8.66
CA LEU A 115 -6.29 -17.10 9.15
C LEU A 115 -5.81 -18.56 9.08
N GLU A 116 -6.59 -19.49 9.64
CA GLU A 116 -6.25 -20.93 9.65
C GLU A 116 -6.37 -21.59 8.28
N ASP A 117 -7.15 -21.02 7.37
CA ASP A 117 -7.34 -21.47 5.99
C ASP A 117 -6.31 -20.87 5.01
N ASN A 118 -5.19 -20.35 5.53
CA ASN A 118 -4.13 -19.65 4.78
C ASN A 118 -4.57 -18.32 4.12
N THR A 119 -5.70 -17.74 4.52
CA THR A 119 -6.10 -16.41 4.04
C THR A 119 -5.31 -15.31 4.74
N LEU A 120 -4.62 -14.47 3.95
CA LEU A 120 -4.07 -13.19 4.41
C LEU A 120 -5.14 -12.10 4.31
N VAL A 121 -5.56 -11.55 5.45
CA VAL A 121 -6.54 -10.46 5.54
C VAL A 121 -5.82 -9.16 5.87
N ILE A 122 -6.07 -8.11 5.08
CA ILE A 122 -5.60 -6.75 5.34
C ILE A 122 -6.81 -5.84 5.57
N GLU A 123 -6.93 -5.29 6.77
CA GLU A 123 -8.01 -4.38 7.14
C GLU A 123 -7.51 -2.96 7.29
N TYR A 124 -8.23 -2.00 6.71
CA TYR A 124 -7.93 -0.57 6.81
C TYR A 124 -9.05 0.13 7.57
N LYS A 125 -8.67 0.96 8.54
CA LYS A 125 -9.59 1.89 9.23
C LYS A 125 -8.96 3.27 9.24
N ALA A 126 -9.77 4.29 8.99
CA ALA A 126 -9.33 5.67 9.03
C ALA A 126 -10.43 6.56 9.63
N THR A 127 -10.03 7.49 10.49
CA THR A 127 -10.90 8.54 11.05
C THR A 127 -10.26 9.88 10.80
N SER A 128 -11.04 10.88 10.38
CA SER A 128 -10.52 12.22 10.12
C SER A 128 -11.22 13.30 10.94
N SER A 129 -10.46 14.34 11.28
CA SER A 129 -10.96 15.55 11.95
C SER A 129 -11.64 16.55 10.99
N LYS A 130 -11.45 16.40 9.67
CA LYS A 130 -12.10 17.23 8.63
C LYS A 130 -12.52 16.33 7.45
N ARG A 131 -13.39 16.83 6.57
CA ARG A 131 -13.67 16.13 5.31
C ARG A 131 -12.39 16.07 4.47
N THR A 132 -12.00 14.87 4.06
CA THR A 132 -10.78 14.62 3.30
C THR A 132 -10.93 13.34 2.48
N PRO A 133 -10.36 13.26 1.27
CA PRO A 133 -10.37 12.01 0.51
C PRO A 133 -9.46 10.97 1.18
N ILE A 134 -9.93 9.74 1.24
CA ILE A 134 -9.19 8.57 1.73
C ILE A 134 -9.34 7.46 0.71
N ASN A 135 -8.22 6.92 0.21
CA ASN A 135 -8.18 5.74 -0.62
C ASN A 135 -6.89 4.96 -0.28
N LEU A 136 -7.03 3.84 0.41
CA LEU A 136 -5.92 3.07 0.95
C LEU A 136 -5.81 1.72 0.23
N THR A 137 -4.60 1.26 -0.01
CA THR A 137 -4.35 -0.06 -0.58
C THR A 137 -3.02 -0.65 -0.10
N ASN A 138 -2.76 -1.91 -0.41
CA ASN A 138 -1.45 -2.52 -0.32
C ASN A 138 -0.89 -2.68 -1.73
N HIS A 139 0.38 -2.35 -1.92
CA HIS A 139 1.03 -2.34 -3.22
C HIS A 139 1.99 -3.53 -3.41
N ALA A 140 1.57 -4.72 -2.94
CA ALA A 140 2.30 -5.96 -3.18
C ALA A 140 2.29 -6.33 -4.68
N TYR A 141 3.46 -6.73 -5.16
CA TYR A 141 3.65 -7.26 -6.51
C TYR A 141 3.82 -8.75 -6.38
N PHE A 142 2.99 -9.52 -7.07
CA PHE A 142 2.97 -10.97 -6.99
C PHE A 142 3.62 -11.61 -8.22
N ASN A 143 4.38 -12.67 -7.99
CA ASN A 143 4.77 -13.65 -8.98
C ASN A 143 4.56 -15.03 -8.35
N LEU A 144 3.48 -15.72 -8.73
CA LEU A 144 3.08 -17.01 -8.17
C LEU A 144 4.04 -18.15 -8.54
N ALA A 145 4.91 -17.94 -9.52
CA ALA A 145 6.01 -18.85 -9.84
C ALA A 145 7.28 -18.59 -9.02
N GLY A 146 7.21 -17.72 -8.01
CA GLY A 146 8.33 -17.27 -7.20
C GLY A 146 8.89 -15.91 -7.63
N HIS A 147 9.26 -15.07 -6.66
CA HIS A 147 9.81 -13.73 -6.91
C HIS A 147 11.11 -13.75 -7.75
N GLY A 148 11.87 -14.86 -7.68
CA GLY A 148 13.09 -15.09 -8.44
C GLY A 148 12.89 -15.65 -9.86
N ALA A 149 11.67 -16.03 -10.25
CA ALA A 149 11.40 -16.67 -11.55
C ALA A 149 11.52 -15.71 -12.76
N GLY A 150 11.68 -14.42 -12.50
CA GLY A 150 11.86 -13.39 -13.52
C GLY A 150 10.58 -13.02 -14.27
N ALA A 151 10.66 -11.97 -15.08
CA ALA A 151 9.51 -11.37 -15.75
C ALA A 151 8.83 -12.31 -16.76
N ALA A 152 9.59 -13.25 -17.35
CA ALA A 152 9.03 -14.19 -18.33
C ALA A 152 7.96 -15.11 -17.72
N ALA A 153 8.08 -15.45 -16.43
CA ALA A 153 7.11 -16.29 -15.74
C ALA A 153 5.73 -15.62 -15.59
N LEU A 154 5.68 -14.28 -15.59
CA LEU A 154 4.42 -13.52 -15.52
C LEU A 154 3.52 -13.81 -16.72
N TYR A 155 4.07 -14.08 -17.89
CA TYR A 155 3.28 -14.41 -19.09
C TYR A 155 2.55 -15.76 -19.00
N ASN A 156 2.95 -16.62 -18.05
CA ASN A 156 2.28 -17.90 -17.81
C ASN A 156 1.15 -17.78 -16.77
N HIS A 157 0.98 -16.61 -16.14
CA HIS A 157 -0.09 -16.40 -15.18
C HIS A 157 -1.43 -16.30 -15.90
N THR A 158 -2.41 -17.05 -15.40
CA THR A 158 -3.81 -16.88 -15.82
C THR A 158 -4.49 -15.91 -14.88
N VAL A 159 -5.12 -14.88 -15.44
CA VAL A 159 -5.81 -13.84 -14.67
C VAL A 159 -7.29 -13.88 -15.01
N THR A 160 -8.14 -13.80 -13.99
CA THR A 160 -9.58 -13.58 -14.14
C THR A 160 -9.98 -12.47 -13.20
N ILE A 161 -10.61 -11.43 -13.75
CA ILE A 161 -11.10 -10.27 -13.00
C ILE A 161 -12.60 -10.21 -13.24
N THR A 162 -13.39 -10.27 -12.17
CA THR A 162 -14.85 -10.13 -12.27
C THR A 162 -15.20 -8.65 -12.27
N ALA A 163 -15.12 -8.01 -13.43
CA ALA A 163 -15.46 -6.61 -13.64
C ALA A 163 -16.19 -6.44 -14.97
N ASP A 164 -17.38 -5.84 -14.92
CA ASP A 164 -18.27 -5.71 -16.08
C ASP A 164 -18.04 -4.40 -16.87
N TYR A 165 -17.32 -3.44 -16.29
CA TYR A 165 -17.10 -2.08 -16.81
C TYR A 165 -15.65 -1.62 -16.60
#